data_AF-A0AAP5BLG9-F1
#
_entry.id   AF-A0AAP5BLG9-F1
#
_cell.length_a   1.000
_cell.length_b   1.000
_cell.length_c   1.000
_cell.angle_alpha   90.00
_cell.angle_beta   90.00
_cell.angle_gamma   90.00
#
_symmetry.space_group_name_H-M   'P 1'
#
loop_
_entity.id
_entity.type
_entity.pdbx_description
1 polymer ?
#
loop_
_entity_poly.entity_id
_entity_poly.type
_entity_poly.pdbx_seq_one_letter_code
_entity_poly.pdbx_strand_id
1 'polypeptide(L)'
;MLSRKSKFWARVGAISVVLAIATAIITGWLVFLGADQLLAVFMLPAFVFACALVAFSIVSRGALYGWFERVSGLSETTEKFVR
;
A
#
# COMPACT_ATOMS: atom_id res chain seq x y z
N MET A 1 7.75 -10.55 22.28
CA MET A 1 7.05 -9.28 22.59
C MET A 1 7.42 -8.22 21.55
N LEU A 2 6.49 -7.89 20.64
CA LEU A 2 6.70 -6.80 19.66
C LEU A 2 6.90 -5.48 20.42
N SER A 3 8.11 -4.91 20.32
CA SER A 3 8.49 -3.64 20.96
C SER A 3 7.47 -2.53 20.65
N ARG A 4 7.14 -1.66 21.61
CA ARG A 4 6.19 -0.53 21.45
C ARG A 4 6.42 0.27 20.17
N LYS A 5 7.69 0.38 19.73
CA LYS A 5 8.08 1.03 18.47
C LYS A 5 7.43 0.34 17.26
N SER A 6 7.45 -0.99 17.17
CA SER A 6 6.88 -1.74 16.04
C SER A 6 5.37 -1.52 15.87
N LYS A 7 4.60 -1.41 16.96
CA LYS A 7 3.15 -1.10 16.92
C LYS A 7 2.89 0.32 16.43
N PHE A 8 3.78 1.26 16.76
CA PHE A 8 3.69 2.64 16.27
C PHE A 8 3.96 2.70 14.76
N TRP A 9 5.06 2.10 14.28
CA TRP A 9 5.38 2.04 12.85
C TRP A 9 4.31 1.32 12.03
N ALA A 10 3.68 0.26 12.57
CA ALA A 10 2.57 -0.41 11.91
C ALA A 10 1.32 0.48 11.76
N ARG A 11 0.99 1.30 12.77
CA ARG A 11 -0.12 2.25 12.70
C ARG A 11 0.17 3.40 11.74
N VAL A 12 1.38 3.94 11.77
CA VAL A 12 1.83 4.99 10.85
C VAL A 12 1.79 4.49 9.41
N GLY A 13 2.25 3.25 9.16
CA GLY A 13 2.16 2.63 7.84
C GLY A 13 0.72 2.36 7.37
N ALA A 14 -0.23 2.12 8.28
CA ALA A 14 -1.64 2.02 7.89
C ALA A 14 -2.23 3.39 7.52
N ILE A 15 -1.91 4.43 8.30
CA ILE A 15 -2.39 5.80 8.06
C ILE A 15 -1.83 6.36 6.76
N SER A 16 -0.55 6.13 6.45
CA SER A 16 0.07 6.62 5.22
C SER A 16 -0.59 6.05 3.96
N VAL A 17 -1.03 4.79 3.99
CA VAL A 17 -1.76 4.15 2.89
C VAL A 17 -3.13 4.79 2.70
N VAL A 18 -3.87 5.02 3.79
CA VAL A 18 -5.18 5.70 3.73
C VAL A 18 -5.01 7.10 3.16
N LEU A 19 -3.95 7.81 3.57
CA LEU A 19 -3.62 9.13 3.04
C LEU A 19 -3.32 9.08 1.54
N ALA A 20 -2.49 8.13 1.09
CA ALA A 20 -2.15 7.97 -0.32
C ALA A 20 -3.38 7.69 -1.20
N ILE A 21 -4.30 6.84 -0.73
CA ILE A 21 -5.57 6.56 -1.43
C ILE A 21 -6.43 7.81 -1.48
N ALA A 22 -6.59 8.53 -0.37
CA ALA A 22 -7.37 9.77 -0.33
C ALA A 22 -6.78 10.83 -1.28
N THR A 23 -5.45 11.00 -1.30
CA THR A 23 -4.77 11.90 -2.22
C THR A 23 -5.00 11.51 -3.68
N ALA A 24 -4.92 10.22 -4.02
CA ALA A 24 -5.20 9.74 -5.38
C ALA A 24 -6.65 10.01 -5.81
N ILE A 25 -7.63 9.86 -4.92
CA ILE A 25 -9.04 10.17 -5.20
C ILE A 25 -9.23 11.67 -5.45
N ILE A 26 -8.70 12.53 -4.58
CA ILE A 26 -8.84 13.98 -4.70
C ILE A 26 -8.16 14.50 -5.96
N THR A 27 -6.92 14.08 -6.21
CA THR A 27 -6.18 14.48 -7.42
C THR A 27 -6.82 13.91 -8.69
N GLY A 28 -7.29 12.66 -8.67
CA GLY A 28 -8.03 12.08 -9.79
C GLY A 28 -9.31 12.85 -10.10
N TRP A 29 -10.07 13.24 -9.06
CA TRP A 29 -11.25 14.08 -9.23
C TRP A 29 -10.91 15.42 -9.89
N LEU A 30 -9.87 16.10 -9.40
CA LEU A 30 -9.43 17.39 -9.96
C LEU A 30 -8.92 17.27 -11.41
N VAL A 31 -8.27 16.16 -11.76
CA VAL A 31 -7.74 15.92 -13.11
C VAL A 31 -8.85 15.59 -14.12
N PHE A 32 -9.84 14.78 -13.75
CA PHE A 32 -10.84 14.26 -14.69
C PHE A 32 -12.20 14.98 -14.66
N LEU A 33 -12.57 15.57 -13.51
CA LEU A 33 -13.88 16.21 -13.29
C LEU A 33 -13.75 17.72 -13.03
N GLY A 34 -12.53 18.23 -12.92
CA GLY A 34 -12.26 19.67 -12.84
C GLY A 34 -12.60 20.36 -14.17
N ALA A 35 -13.26 21.51 -14.10
CA ALA A 35 -13.58 22.34 -15.27
C ALA A 35 -12.31 22.98 -15.90
N ASP A 36 -11.22 23.06 -15.14
CA ASP A 36 -9.97 23.72 -15.53
C ASP A 36 -8.93 22.72 -16.09
N GLN A 37 -8.85 22.64 -17.42
CA GLN A 37 -7.90 21.77 -18.12
C GLN A 37 -6.42 22.10 -17.81
N LEU A 38 -6.10 23.37 -17.54
CA LEU A 38 -4.74 23.79 -17.14
C LEU A 38 -4.36 23.24 -15.76
N LEU A 39 -5.31 23.23 -14.82
CA LEU A 39 -5.11 22.65 -13.49
C LEU A 39 -4.92 21.13 -13.59
N ALA A 40 -5.69 20.48 -14.46
CA ALA A 40 -5.58 19.04 -14.70
C ALA A 40 -4.19 18.65 -15.24
N VAL A 41 -3.64 19.38 -16.21
CA VAL A 41 -2.29 19.11 -16.74
C VAL A 41 -1.21 19.28 -15.67
N PHE A 42 -1.36 20.28 -14.79
CA PHE A 42 -0.40 20.52 -13.70
C PHE A 42 -0.52 19.50 -12.56
N MET A 43 -1.72 18.99 -12.29
CA MET A 43 -1.98 17.96 -11.28
C MET A 43 -1.73 16.53 -11.77
N LEU A 44 -1.67 16.30 -13.08
CA LEU A 44 -1.46 14.97 -13.66
C LEU A 44 -0.21 14.25 -13.12
N PRO A 45 0.96 14.89 -12.98
CA PRO A 45 2.14 14.26 -12.38
C PRO A 45 1.93 13.87 -10.92
N ALA A 46 1.23 14.72 -10.15
CA ALA A 46 0.92 14.45 -8.75
C ALA A 46 -0.07 13.27 -8.61
N PHE A 47 -1.04 13.17 -9.52
CA PHE A 47 -1.96 12.04 -9.60
C PHE A 47 -1.21 10.73 -9.93
N VAL A 48 -0.33 10.74 -10.94
CA VAL A 48 0.48 9.57 -11.31
C VAL A 48 1.35 9.12 -10.13
N PHE A 49 1.96 10.06 -9.41
CA PHE A 49 2.76 9.75 -8.22
C PHE A 49 1.91 9.14 -7.09
N ALA A 50 0.71 9.68 -6.85
CA ALA A 50 -0.22 9.12 -5.86
C ALA A 50 -0.65 7.70 -6.23
N CYS A 51 -0.96 7.44 -7.50
CA CYS A 51 -1.27 6.10 -8.00
C CYS A 51 -0.10 5.13 -7.84
N ALA A 52 1.14 5.56 -8.12
CA ALA A 52 2.33 4.73 -7.92
C ALA A 52 2.53 4.34 -6.44
N LEU A 53 2.30 5.28 -5.51
CA LEU A 53 2.37 4.99 -4.06
C LEU A 53 1.29 4.01 -3.60
N VAL A 54 0.07 4.13 -4.12
CA VAL A 54 -1.01 3.18 -3.83
C VAL A 54 -0.67 1.80 -4.39
N ALA A 55 -0.22 1.71 -5.64
CA ALA A 55 0.20 0.45 -6.25
C ALA A 55 1.35 -0.21 -5.46
N PHE A 56 2.37 0.55 -5.09
CA PHE A 56 3.47 0.07 -4.25
C PHE A 56 2.98 -0.44 -2.88
N SER A 57 2.02 0.26 -2.28
CA SER A 57 1.43 -0.15 -0.98
C SER A 57 0.62 -1.45 -1.08
N ILE A 58 -0.10 -1.66 -2.19
CA ILE A 58 -0.84 -2.89 -2.44
C ILE A 58 0.12 -4.05 -2.71
N VAL A 59 1.11 -3.84 -3.59
CA VAL A 59 2.11 -4.86 -3.96
C VAL A 59 2.95 -5.27 -2.75
N SER A 60 3.40 -4.31 -1.94
CA SER A 60 4.16 -4.63 -0.72
C SER A 60 3.37 -5.47 0.27
N ARG A 61 2.06 -5.19 0.45
CA ARG A 61 1.18 -6.05 1.25
C ARG A 61 0.94 -7.41 0.61
N GLY A 62 0.67 -7.46 -0.69
CA GLY A 62 0.50 -8.72 -1.44
C GLY A 62 1.74 -9.62 -1.38
N ALA A 63 2.94 -9.02 -1.47
CA ALA A 63 4.20 -9.73 -1.30
C ALA A 63 4.39 -10.23 0.13
N LEU A 64 4.00 -9.45 1.15
CA LEU A 64 4.02 -9.88 2.55
C LEU A 64 3.05 -11.05 2.81
N TYR A 65 1.83 -11.00 2.27
CA TYR A 65 0.87 -12.10 2.40
C TYR A 65 1.33 -13.36 1.65
N GLY A 66 1.80 -13.21 0.41
CA GLY A 66 2.32 -14.35 -0.37
C GLY A 66 3.60 -14.93 0.22
N TRP A 67 4.45 -14.12 0.85
CA TRP A 67 5.62 -14.62 1.58
C TRP A 67 5.21 -15.34 2.86
N PHE A 68 4.23 -14.82 3.60
CA PHE A 68 3.69 -15.46 4.79
C PHE A 68 3.06 -16.83 4.47
N GLU A 69 2.29 -16.91 3.39
CA GLU A 69 1.66 -18.14 2.90
C GLU A 69 2.70 -19.20 2.49
N ARG A 70 3.82 -18.75 1.88
CA ARG A 70 4.95 -19.62 1.51
C ARG A 70 5.71 -20.14 2.73
N VAL A 71 5.88 -19.31 3.76
CA VAL A 71 6.57 -19.69 5.01
C VAL A 71 5.69 -20.59 5.88
N SER A 72 4.37 -20.36 5.92
CA SER A 72 3.43 -21.24 6.65
C SER A 72 3.29 -22.61 5.99
N GLY A 73 3.30 -22.69 4.65
CA GLY A 73 3.31 -23.98 3.95
C GLY A 73 4.60 -24.78 4.19
N LEU A 74 5.73 -24.08 4.36
CA LEU A 74 6.99 -24.71 4.75
C LEU A 74 6.93 -25.28 6.17
N SER A 75 6.37 -24.57 7.16
CA SER A 75 6.31 -25.07 8.53
C SER A 75 5.44 -26.32 8.69
N GLU A 76 4.33 -26.40 7.97
CA GLU A 76 3.44 -27.57 7.98
C GLU A 76 4.12 -28.81 7.34
N THR A 77 5.01 -28.58 6.39
CA THR A 77 5.81 -29.64 5.75
C THR A 77 6.93 -30.14 6.68
N THR A 78 7.56 -29.25 7.45
CA THR A 78 8.61 -29.64 8.41
C THR A 78 8.04 -30.44 9.59
N GLU A 79 6.84 -30.11 10.09
CA GLU A 79 6.21 -30.88 11.18
C GLU A 79 5.88 -32.32 10.77
N LYS A 80 5.52 -32.55 9.50
CA LYS A 80 5.27 -33.91 8.97
C LYS A 80 6.54 -34.73 8.78
N PHE A 81 7.69 -34.09 8.62
CA PHE A 81 8.97 -34.77 8.41
C PHE A 81 9.69 -35.13 9.73
N VAL A 82 9.30 -34.47 10.83
CA VAL A 82 9.87 -34.67 12.18
C VAL A 82 9.09 -35.72 13.00
N ARG A 83 7.90 -36.14 12.56
CA ARG A 83 7.16 -37.29 13.10
C ARG A 83 7.44 -38.56 12.30
#